data_AF-A0A817Y3Q4-F1
#
_entry.id   AF-A0A817Y3Q4-F1
#
_cell.length_a   1.000
_cell.length_b   1.000
_cell.length_c   1.000
_cell.angle_alpha   90.00
_cell.angle_beta   90.00
_cell.angle_gamma   90.00
#
_symmetry.space_group_name_H-M   'P 1'
#
loop_
_entity.id
_entity.type
_entity.pdbx_description
1 polymer ?
#
loop_
_entity_poly.entity_id
_entity_poly.type
_entity_poly.pdbx_seq_one_letter_code
_entity_poly.pdbx_strand_id
1 'polypeptide(L)'
;MKYTTQNLIVAVNSNLSSTAAAKTFNVPERTIRCHRQFPLQRIGAGRRHYLNDNEESYLVSIFQILPDYGFSIAADIAIQISSEYMKSLGLSFVPGQKWLKTFLNRHHMKIKWKKQEKLERIRAEKFTEETRQGWFSLLKSTLEKLDLMDKPNQIFNADETGFSKCFPFD
;
A
#
# COMPACT_ATOMS: atom_id res chain seq x y z
N MET A 1 -8.29 -30.35 8.80
CA MET A 1 -8.08 -30.62 7.36
C MET A 1 -7.85 -32.11 7.18
N LYS A 2 -8.43 -32.75 6.15
CA LYS A 2 -8.30 -34.20 5.93
C LYS A 2 -6.99 -34.64 5.25
N TYR A 3 -6.20 -33.70 4.70
CA TYR A 3 -4.90 -33.94 4.05
C TYR A 3 -4.08 -32.64 3.97
N THR A 4 -2.77 -32.75 3.81
CA THR A 4 -1.81 -31.63 3.74
C THR A 4 -1.65 -31.11 2.30
N THR A 5 -1.40 -29.81 2.12
CA THR A 5 -1.13 -29.19 0.80
C THR A 5 0.03 -29.87 0.07
N GLN A 6 1.08 -30.28 0.79
CA GLN A 6 2.21 -31.00 0.22
C GLN A 6 1.80 -32.34 -0.39
N ASN A 7 0.97 -33.12 0.30
CA ASN A 7 0.47 -34.41 -0.20
C ASN A 7 -0.40 -34.22 -1.44
N LEU A 8 -1.18 -33.13 -1.51
CA LEU A 8 -1.96 -32.80 -2.69
C LEU A 8 -1.08 -32.51 -3.92
N ILE A 9 -0.03 -31.69 -3.76
CA ILE A 9 0.90 -31.34 -4.85
C ILE A 9 1.59 -32.59 -5.39
N VAL A 10 2.10 -33.43 -4.49
CA VAL A 10 2.78 -34.69 -4.88
C VAL A 10 1.80 -35.66 -5.55
N ALA A 11 0.57 -35.79 -5.03
CA ALA A 11 -0.44 -36.67 -5.63
C ALA A 11 -0.85 -36.23 -7.04
N VAL A 12 -1.05 -34.94 -7.27
CA VAL A 12 -1.46 -34.37 -8.57
C VAL A 12 -0.37 -34.59 -9.62
N ASN A 13 0.90 -34.36 -9.25
CA ASN A 13 2.05 -34.47 -10.14
C ASN A 13 2.58 -35.90 -10.31
N SER A 14 2.09 -36.88 -9.54
CA SER A 14 2.51 -38.28 -9.66
C SER A 14 2.06 -38.89 -10.99
N ASN A 15 2.83 -39.86 -11.52
CA ASN A 15 2.45 -40.65 -12.71
C ASN A 15 1.40 -41.73 -12.41
N LEU A 16 0.84 -41.76 -11.19
CA LEU A 16 -0.17 -42.74 -10.78
C LEU A 16 -1.57 -42.33 -11.27
N SER A 17 -2.45 -43.31 -11.47
CA SER A 17 -3.87 -43.04 -11.70
C SER A 17 -4.47 -42.30 -10.48
N SER A 18 -5.53 -41.50 -10.69
CA SER A 18 -6.14 -40.72 -9.59
C SER A 18 -6.60 -41.62 -8.43
N THR A 19 -7.01 -42.86 -8.72
CA THR A 19 -7.40 -43.87 -7.74
C THR A 19 -6.21 -44.44 -6.96
N ALA A 20 -5.08 -44.70 -7.62
CA ALA A 20 -3.86 -45.17 -6.97
C ALA A 20 -3.24 -44.05 -6.11
N ALA A 21 -3.12 -42.84 -6.67
CA ALA A 21 -2.61 -41.67 -5.96
C ALA A 21 -3.46 -41.33 -4.71
N ALA A 22 -4.78 -41.53 -4.77
CA ALA A 22 -5.65 -41.29 -3.63
C ALA A 22 -5.33 -42.19 -2.43
N LYS A 23 -5.03 -43.46 -2.68
CA LYS A 23 -4.65 -44.43 -1.66
C LYS A 23 -3.26 -44.15 -1.09
N THR A 24 -2.29 -43.81 -1.97
CA THR A 24 -0.90 -43.56 -1.57
C THR A 24 -0.73 -42.29 -0.77
N PHE A 25 -1.42 -41.20 -1.15
CA PHE A 25 -1.20 -39.87 -0.56
C PHE A 25 -2.31 -39.42 0.39
N ASN A 26 -3.31 -40.28 0.62
CA ASN A 26 -4.48 -40.00 1.47
C ASN A 26 -5.22 -38.71 1.06
N VAL A 27 -5.36 -38.49 -0.24
CA VAL A 27 -6.09 -37.36 -0.83
C VAL A 27 -7.28 -37.92 -1.61
N PRO A 28 -8.51 -37.40 -1.45
CA PRO A 28 -9.67 -37.90 -2.19
C PRO A 28 -9.44 -37.90 -3.71
N GLU A 29 -9.76 -39.01 -4.38
CA GLU A 29 -9.61 -39.17 -5.84
C GLU A 29 -10.24 -38.01 -6.63
N ARG A 30 -11.44 -37.59 -6.22
CA ARG A 30 -12.17 -36.48 -6.84
C ARG A 30 -11.38 -35.17 -6.80
N THR A 31 -10.63 -34.92 -5.72
CA THR A 31 -9.78 -33.74 -5.57
C THR A 31 -8.60 -33.81 -6.53
N ILE A 32 -7.91 -34.96 -6.59
CA ILE A 32 -6.78 -35.17 -7.52
C ILE A 32 -7.24 -35.00 -8.98
N ARG A 33 -8.37 -35.61 -9.34
CA ARG A 33 -8.95 -35.53 -10.69
C ARG A 33 -9.31 -34.08 -11.06
N CYS A 34 -9.93 -33.34 -10.14
CA CYS A 34 -10.25 -31.93 -10.34
C CYS A 34 -8.99 -31.10 -10.62
N HIS A 35 -7.93 -31.31 -9.84
CA HIS A 35 -6.66 -30.58 -10.02
C HIS A 35 -5.93 -30.91 -11.32
N ARG A 36 -5.97 -32.16 -11.78
CA ARG A 36 -5.40 -32.56 -13.08
C ARG A 36 -6.19 -31.99 -14.26
N GLN A 37 -7.51 -31.93 -14.12
CA GLN A 37 -8.40 -31.40 -15.15
C GLN A 37 -8.36 -29.87 -15.22
N PHE A 38 -8.18 -29.20 -14.07
CA PHE A 38 -8.18 -27.74 -13.94
C PHE A 38 -6.96 -27.25 -13.16
N PRO A 39 -5.73 -27.38 -13.70
CA PRO A 39 -4.49 -27.03 -12.98
C PRO A 39 -4.41 -25.54 -12.60
N LEU A 40 -5.17 -24.67 -13.28
CA LEU A 40 -5.21 -23.23 -13.06
C LEU A 40 -6.37 -22.76 -12.16
N GLN A 41 -7.22 -23.66 -11.64
CA GLN A 41 -8.18 -23.25 -10.63
C GLN A 41 -7.43 -22.97 -9.32
N ARG A 42 -7.06 -21.70 -9.12
CA ARG A 42 -6.68 -21.18 -7.80
C ARG A 42 -7.73 -21.67 -6.81
N ILE A 43 -7.34 -22.55 -5.88
CA ILE A 43 -8.16 -22.95 -4.75
C ILE A 43 -8.22 -21.74 -3.80
N GLY A 44 -8.98 -20.73 -4.19
CA GLY A 44 -9.45 -19.69 -3.31
C GLY A 44 -10.95 -19.78 -3.34
N ALA A 45 -11.56 -20.40 -2.33
CA ALA A 45 -13.02 -20.44 -2.15
C ALA A 45 -13.58 -19.05 -1.75
N GLY A 46 -12.94 -17.97 -2.21
CA GLY A 46 -13.26 -16.59 -1.93
C GLY A 46 -13.86 -15.90 -3.14
N ARG A 47 -14.57 -14.80 -2.87
CA ARG A 47 -15.08 -13.90 -3.91
C ARG A 47 -13.89 -13.41 -4.75
N ARG A 48 -14.05 -13.43 -6.08
CA ARG A 48 -13.08 -12.83 -7.01
C ARG A 48 -12.84 -11.37 -6.61
N HIS A 49 -11.60 -10.90 -6.74
CA HIS A 49 -11.26 -9.49 -6.54
C HIS A 49 -12.07 -8.62 -7.52
N TYR A 50 -12.37 -7.39 -7.10
CA TYR A 50 -13.09 -6.42 -7.94
C TYR A 50 -12.25 -5.93 -9.11
N LEU A 51 -10.93 -5.93 -8.94
CA LEU A 51 -9.94 -5.56 -9.94
C LEU A 51 -9.12 -6.80 -10.32
N ASN A 52 -8.68 -6.87 -11.56
CA ASN A 52 -7.72 -7.86 -12.03
C ASN A 52 -6.28 -7.50 -11.60
N ASP A 53 -5.33 -8.42 -11.77
CA ASP A 53 -3.95 -8.24 -11.31
C ASP A 53 -3.26 -7.02 -11.99
N ASN A 54 -3.63 -6.67 -13.22
CA ASN A 54 -3.09 -5.51 -13.94
C ASN A 54 -3.70 -4.19 -13.44
N GLU A 55 -5.02 -4.16 -13.23
CA GLU A 55 -5.74 -3.00 -12.68
C GLU A 55 -5.28 -2.69 -11.25
N GLU A 56 -5.09 -3.72 -10.42
CA GLU A 56 -4.53 -3.54 -9.09
C GLU A 56 -3.10 -2.99 -9.16
N SER A 57 -2.28 -3.49 -10.09
CA SER A 57 -0.90 -3.01 -10.26
C SER A 57 -0.84 -1.55 -10.71
N TYR A 58 -1.76 -1.13 -11.58
CA TYR A 58 -1.89 0.27 -11.97
C TYR A 58 -2.28 1.17 -10.78
N LEU A 59 -3.30 0.76 -10.01
CA LEU A 59 -3.70 1.51 -8.82
C LEU A 59 -2.57 1.59 -7.77
N VAL A 60 -1.76 0.54 -7.63
CA VAL A 60 -0.55 0.58 -6.79
C VAL A 60 0.44 1.63 -7.25
N SER A 61 0.69 1.75 -8.57
CA SER A 61 1.60 2.77 -9.10
C SER A 61 1.12 4.19 -8.80
N ILE A 62 -0.18 4.46 -8.88
CA ILE A 62 -0.76 5.76 -8.48
C ILE A 62 -0.44 6.07 -7.02
N PHE A 63 -0.62 5.08 -6.12
CA PHE A 63 -0.33 5.26 -4.70
C PHE A 63 1.16 5.42 -4.37
N GLN A 64 2.05 4.95 -5.23
CA GLN A 64 3.49 5.13 -5.07
C GLN A 64 3.98 6.49 -5.58
N ILE A 65 3.37 7.00 -6.65
CA ILE A 65 3.79 8.25 -7.29
C ILE A 65 3.40 9.50 -6.48
N LEU A 66 2.22 9.51 -5.84
CA LEU A 66 1.73 10.70 -5.12
C LEU A 66 2.64 11.15 -3.96
N PRO A 67 3.19 10.24 -3.12
CA PRO A 67 4.19 10.59 -2.12
C PRO A 67 5.46 11.24 -2.71
N ASP A 68 5.91 10.81 -3.89
CA ASP A 68 7.09 11.38 -4.55
C ASP A 68 6.88 12.86 -4.95
N TYR A 69 5.62 13.24 -5.18
CA TYR A 69 5.21 14.63 -5.42
C TYR A 69 4.86 15.40 -4.13
N GLY A 70 5.14 14.82 -2.95
CA GLY A 70 4.89 15.46 -1.65
C GLY A 70 3.45 15.33 -1.14
N PHE A 71 2.60 14.53 -1.81
CA PHE A 71 1.23 14.29 -1.37
C PHE A 71 1.16 13.05 -0.48
N SER A 72 0.97 13.27 0.82
CA SER A 72 0.63 12.18 1.74
C SER A 72 -0.81 11.73 1.47
N ILE A 73 -0.97 10.46 1.09
CA ILE A 73 -2.29 9.89 0.83
C ILE A 73 -2.91 9.45 2.17
N ALA A 74 -3.97 10.11 2.60
CA ALA A 74 -4.81 9.64 3.70
C ALA A 74 -5.84 8.59 3.21
N ALA A 75 -6.44 7.84 4.13
CA ALA A 75 -7.30 6.70 3.80
C ALA A 75 -8.59 7.12 3.03
N ASP A 76 -9.13 8.29 3.34
CA ASP A 76 -10.24 8.92 2.64
C ASP A 76 -9.88 9.29 1.19
N ILE A 77 -8.73 9.92 0.98
CA ILE A 77 -8.21 10.26 -0.36
C ILE A 77 -7.94 8.99 -1.15
N ALA A 78 -7.33 7.97 -0.53
CA ALA A 78 -7.10 6.67 -1.17
C ALA A 78 -8.42 6.03 -1.64
N ILE A 79 -9.48 6.10 -0.82
CA ILE A 79 -10.83 5.62 -1.19
C ILE A 79 -11.39 6.44 -2.35
N GLN A 80 -11.24 7.77 -2.32
CA GLN A 80 -11.73 8.64 -3.39
C GLN A 80 -11.05 8.34 -4.72
N ILE A 81 -9.71 8.28 -4.75
CA ILE A 81 -8.93 7.90 -5.94
C ILE A 81 -9.35 6.52 -6.45
N SER A 82 -9.49 5.55 -5.55
CA SER A 82 -9.93 4.20 -5.91
C SER A 82 -11.35 4.21 -6.50
N SER A 83 -12.25 5.03 -5.96
CA SER A 83 -13.62 5.17 -6.44
C SER A 83 -13.67 5.74 -7.85
N GLU A 84 -12.90 6.79 -8.12
CA GLU A 84 -12.79 7.37 -9.45
C GLU A 84 -12.16 6.40 -10.45
N TYR A 85 -11.13 5.67 -10.02
CA TYR A 85 -10.52 4.63 -10.84
C TYR A 85 -11.52 3.52 -11.19
N MET A 86 -12.29 3.02 -10.23
CA MET A 86 -13.30 1.98 -10.48
C MET A 86 -14.44 2.48 -11.38
N LYS A 87 -14.88 3.73 -11.21
CA LYS A 87 -15.85 4.35 -12.12
C LYS A 87 -15.31 4.44 -13.54
N SER A 88 -14.03 4.78 -13.71
CA SER A 88 -13.39 4.85 -15.03
C SER A 88 -13.33 3.49 -15.75
N LEU A 89 -13.31 2.39 -14.99
CA LEU A 89 -13.41 1.02 -15.50
C LEU A 89 -14.86 0.56 -15.74
N GLY A 90 -15.86 1.41 -15.48
CA GLY A 90 -17.27 1.07 -15.58
C GLY A 90 -17.78 0.15 -14.47
N LEU A 91 -17.05 0.03 -13.36
CA LEU A 91 -17.45 -0.80 -12.23
C LEU A 91 -18.43 -0.05 -11.31
N SER A 92 -19.54 -0.69 -10.95
CA SER A 92 -20.52 -0.14 -9.98
C SER A 92 -20.09 -0.28 -8.52
N PHE A 93 -18.92 -0.86 -8.27
CA PHE A 93 -18.42 -1.09 -6.92
C PHE A 93 -17.85 0.20 -6.31
N VAL A 94 -18.30 0.52 -5.10
CA VAL A 94 -17.78 1.65 -4.32
C VAL A 94 -16.78 1.11 -3.28
N PRO A 95 -15.49 1.46 -3.37
CA PRO A 95 -14.50 1.02 -2.40
C PRO A 95 -14.78 1.70 -1.06
N GLY A 96 -14.70 0.92 0.01
CA GLY A 96 -14.80 1.41 1.39
C GLY A 96 -13.56 1.07 2.21
N GLN A 97 -13.54 1.49 3.48
CA GLN A 97 -12.42 1.26 4.40
C GLN A 97 -12.00 -0.21 4.50
N LYS A 98 -12.98 -1.13 4.52
CA LYS A 98 -12.71 -2.58 4.56
C LYS A 98 -12.04 -3.08 3.27
N TRP A 99 -12.47 -2.56 2.12
CA TRP A 99 -11.86 -2.91 0.84
C TRP A 99 -10.42 -2.42 0.80
N LEU A 100 -10.17 -1.16 1.17
CA LEU A 100 -8.84 -0.57 1.18
C LEU A 100 -7.88 -1.35 2.10
N LYS A 101 -8.32 -1.69 3.32
CA LYS A 101 -7.53 -2.53 4.24
C LYS A 101 -7.16 -3.87 3.61
N THR A 102 -8.10 -4.51 2.92
CA THR A 102 -7.86 -5.82 2.28
C THR A 102 -6.93 -5.68 1.06
N PHE A 103 -7.11 -4.63 0.25
CA PHE A 103 -6.25 -4.30 -0.88
C PHE A 103 -4.80 -4.09 -0.44
N LEU A 104 -4.58 -3.29 0.60
CA LEU A 104 -3.25 -3.03 1.12
C LEU A 104 -2.61 -4.26 1.78
N ASN A 105 -3.41 -5.13 2.40
CA ASN A 105 -2.90 -6.40 2.90
C ASN A 105 -2.39 -7.31 1.76
N ARG A 106 -3.06 -7.30 0.60
CA ARG A 106 -2.57 -8.02 -0.59
C ARG A 106 -1.27 -7.42 -1.13
N HIS A 107 -1.14 -6.09 -1.11
CA HIS A 107 0.00 -5.35 -1.65
C HIS A 107 1.00 -4.85 -0.58
N HIS A 108 1.04 -5.49 0.59
CA HIS A 108 1.82 -5.05 1.75
C HIS A 108 3.34 -4.96 1.52
N MET A 109 3.85 -5.66 0.49
CA MET A 109 5.26 -5.57 0.08
C MET A 109 5.56 -4.31 -0.72
N LYS A 110 4.56 -3.73 -1.40
CA LYS A 110 4.70 -2.55 -2.26
C LYS A 110 4.22 -1.26 -1.58
N ILE A 111 3.20 -1.35 -0.73
CA ILE A 111 2.58 -0.21 -0.05
C ILE A 111 2.44 -0.50 1.43
N LYS A 112 2.83 0.45 2.27
CA LYS A 112 2.65 0.39 3.73
C LYS A 112 2.13 1.72 4.25
N TRP A 113 1.22 1.64 5.21
CA TRP A 113 0.82 2.82 5.98
C TRP A 113 1.95 3.24 6.92
N LYS A 114 2.35 4.50 6.84
CA LYS A 114 3.14 5.14 7.89
C LYS A 114 2.19 5.69 8.95
N LYS A 115 2.49 5.43 10.23
CA LYS A 115 1.79 6.10 11.33
C LYS A 115 2.22 7.57 11.31
N GLN A 116 1.26 8.48 11.22
CA GLN A 116 1.54 9.91 11.29
C GLN A 116 2.16 10.26 12.63
N GLU A 117 3.26 11.00 12.61
CA GLU A 117 3.92 11.47 13.81
C GLU A 117 3.11 12.61 14.45
N LYS A 118 3.12 12.72 15.78
CA LYS A 118 2.35 13.76 16.51
C LYS A 118 2.70 15.17 16.03
N LEU A 119 3.97 15.40 15.71
CA LEU A 119 4.46 16.70 15.24
C LEU A 119 3.90 17.04 13.85
N GLU A 120 3.87 16.07 12.93
CA GLU A 120 3.28 16.25 11.60
C GLU A 120 1.78 16.55 11.69
N ARG A 121 1.07 15.90 12.63
CA ARG A 121 -0.35 16.20 12.87
C ARG A 121 -0.56 17.64 13.34
N ILE A 122 0.19 18.08 14.36
CA ILE A 122 0.09 19.45 14.87
C ILE A 122 0.44 20.47 13.78
N ARG A 123 1.46 20.17 12.95
CA ARG A 123 1.83 21.02 11.81
C ARG A 123 0.69 21.12 10.80
N ALA A 124 0.08 20.00 10.42
CA ALA A 124 -1.06 19.99 9.50
C ALA A 124 -2.27 20.75 10.05
N GLU A 125 -2.62 20.55 11.32
CA GLU A 125 -3.73 21.25 11.99
C GLU A 125 -3.51 22.77 12.07
N LYS A 126 -2.25 23.21 12.24
CA LYS A 126 -1.89 24.64 12.29
C LYS A 126 -1.68 25.27 10.92
N PHE A 127 -1.62 24.48 9.85
CA PHE A 127 -1.37 24.97 8.51
C PHE A 127 -2.67 25.45 7.86
N THR A 128 -3.13 26.63 8.26
CA THR A 128 -4.29 27.30 7.65
C THR A 128 -3.89 28.13 6.42
N GLU A 129 -4.87 28.54 5.61
CA GLU A 129 -4.61 29.38 4.44
C GLU A 129 -3.99 30.73 4.82
N GLU A 130 -4.41 31.32 5.95
CA GLU A 130 -3.85 32.55 6.49
C GLU A 130 -2.40 32.33 6.92
N THR A 131 -2.11 31.20 7.57
CA THR A 131 -0.75 30.82 7.98
C THR A 131 0.14 30.64 6.75
N ARG A 132 -0.37 29.98 5.71
CA ARG A 132 0.33 29.78 4.43
C ARG A 132 0.66 31.12 3.78
N GLN A 133 -0.34 31.97 3.56
CA GLN A 133 -0.15 33.27 2.92
C GLN A 133 0.78 34.18 3.73
N GLY A 134 0.61 34.21 5.05
CA GLY A 134 1.47 34.99 5.95
C GLY A 134 2.93 34.55 5.89
N TRP A 135 3.18 33.24 5.90
CA TRP A 135 4.54 32.69 5.79
C TRP A 135 5.21 33.07 4.47
N PHE A 136 4.54 32.86 3.33
CA PHE A 136 5.12 33.21 2.01
C PHE A 136 5.33 34.71 1.85
N SER A 137 4.42 35.54 2.39
CA SER A 137 4.56 37.00 2.36
C SER A 137 5.75 37.47 3.21
N LEU A 138 5.91 36.90 4.41
CA LEU A 138 7.04 37.20 5.28
C LEU A 138 8.35 36.77 4.64
N LEU A 139 8.40 35.54 4.08
CA LEU A 139 9.59 35.03 3.39
C LEU A 139 9.98 35.96 2.24
N LYS A 140 9.03 36.27 1.35
CA LYS A 140 9.28 37.15 0.20
C LYS A 140 9.77 38.52 0.64
N SER A 141 9.08 39.17 1.59
CA SER A 141 9.48 40.50 2.07
C SER A 141 10.86 40.51 2.74
N THR A 142 11.23 39.42 3.43
CA THR A 142 12.55 39.28 4.07
C THR A 142 13.64 39.09 3.02
N LEU A 143 13.40 38.24 2.02
CA LEU A 143 14.33 38.01 0.92
C LEU A 143 14.54 39.27 0.07
N GLU A 144 13.47 40.03 -0.20
CA GLU A 144 13.56 41.31 -0.91
C GLU A 144 14.32 42.36 -0.08
N LYS A 145 14.02 42.48 1.22
CA LYS A 145 14.69 43.44 2.12
C LYS A 145 16.20 43.20 2.25
N LEU A 146 16.62 41.93 2.22
CA LEU A 146 18.01 41.53 2.37
C LEU A 146 18.73 41.32 1.02
N ASP A 147 18.05 41.56 -0.10
CA ASP A 147 18.57 41.33 -1.46
C ASP A 147 19.08 39.89 -1.69
N LEU A 148 18.27 38.91 -1.25
CA LEU A 148 18.60 37.48 -1.23
C LEU A 148 17.76 36.63 -2.20
N MET A 149 16.85 37.22 -3.00
CA MET A 149 15.91 36.49 -3.87
C MET A 149 16.59 35.45 -4.78
N ASP A 150 17.76 35.79 -5.35
CA ASP A 150 18.52 34.94 -6.26
C ASP A 150 19.85 34.47 -5.66
N LYS A 151 20.01 34.55 -4.33
CA LYS A 151 21.27 34.23 -3.62
C LYS A 151 21.08 33.17 -2.54
N PRO A 152 20.59 31.96 -2.88
CA PRO A 152 20.33 30.90 -1.89
C PRO A 152 21.58 30.48 -1.11
N ASN A 153 22.77 30.59 -1.73
CA ASN A 153 24.06 30.25 -1.11
C ASN A 153 24.41 31.13 0.11
N GLN A 154 23.72 32.25 0.31
CA GLN A 154 23.92 33.15 1.45
C GLN A 154 22.93 32.86 2.61
N ILE A 155 22.04 31.89 2.44
CA ILE A 155 21.06 31.48 3.46
C ILE A 155 21.60 30.25 4.19
N PHE A 156 21.98 30.44 5.44
CA PHE A 156 22.50 29.37 6.30
C PHE A 156 21.40 28.89 7.25
N ASN A 157 21.22 27.58 7.34
CA ASN A 157 20.36 27.00 8.37
C ASN A 157 21.12 26.95 9.70
N ALA A 158 20.59 27.60 10.74
CA ALA A 158 21.15 27.60 12.09
C ALA A 158 20.19 26.91 13.09
N ASP A 159 19.67 25.75 12.69
CA ASP A 159 18.89 24.85 13.54
C ASP A 159 19.84 24.12 14.51
N GLU A 160 19.58 24.23 15.82
CA GLU A 160 20.28 23.45 16.85
C GLU A 160 19.80 22.00 16.84
N THR A 161 20.68 21.09 16.45
CA THR A 161 20.48 19.65 16.68
C THR A 161 20.63 19.36 18.17
N GLY A 162 19.52 18.98 18.82
CA GLY A 162 19.51 18.64 20.25
C GLY A 162 20.38 17.41 20.54
N PHE A 163 21.63 17.62 20.94
CA PHE A 163 22.50 16.55 21.44
C PHE A 163 21.95 16.03 22.78
N SER A 164 21.22 14.92 22.73
CA SER A 164 20.83 14.19 23.93
C SER A 164 22.07 13.53 24.52
N LYS A 165 22.54 14.01 25.67
CA LYS A 165 23.61 13.32 26.42
C LYS A 165 23.06 11.98 26.88
N CYS A 166 23.45 10.89 26.22
CA CYS A 166 23.34 9.56 26.80
C CYS A 166 24.30 9.50 27.99
N PHE A 167 23.80 9.69 29.21
CA PHE A 167 24.55 9.35 30.40
C PHE A 167 24.60 7.82 30.50
N PRO A 168 25.79 7.20 30.63
CA PRO A 168 25.86 5.79 31.00
C PRO A 168 25.26 5.64 32.41
N PHE A 169 24.35 4.68 32.58
CA PHE A 169 23.89 4.26 33.89
C PHE A 169 25.07 3.58 34.60
N ASP A 170 25.46 4.12 35.75
CA ASP A 170 26.32 3.44 36.73
C ASP A 170 25.52 2.38 37.50
#